data_AF-A0A931RLC3-F1
#
_entry.id   AF-A0A931RLC3-F1
#
_cell.length_a   1.000
_cell.length_b   1.000
_cell.length_c   1.000
_cell.angle_alpha   90.00
_cell.angle_beta   90.00
_cell.angle_gamma   90.00
#
_symmetry.space_group_name_H-M   'P 1'
#
loop_
_entity.id
_entity.type
_entity.pdbx_description
1 polymer ?
#
loop_
_entity_poly.entity_id
_entity_poly.type
_entity_poly.pdbx_seq_one_letter_code
_entity_poly.pdbx_strand_id
1 'polypeptide(L)' 'MKKIPKKYSGLLMGLLFGLCGGLIMSFVLTWLNLGFVDNFLQKWMISFIGSLPIGMVVATVLTPPIKMFVDSISE' A
#
# COMPACT_ATOMS: atom_id res chain seq x y z
N MET A 1 -14.45 -21.59 13.29
CA MET A 1 -13.70 -20.42 12.77
C MET A 1 -13.78 -19.29 13.80
N LYS A 2 -12.65 -18.91 14.41
CA LYS A 2 -12.60 -17.91 15.49
C LYS A 2 -12.92 -16.54 14.90
N LYS A 3 -14.07 -15.96 15.25
CA LYS A 3 -14.51 -14.65 14.74
C LYS A 3 -13.55 -13.57 15.26
N ILE A 4 -12.97 -12.80 14.35
CA ILE A 4 -12.11 -11.65 14.69
C ILE A 4 -12.96 -10.65 15.48
N PRO A 5 -12.48 -10.12 16.62
CA PRO A 5 -13.24 -9.14 17.40
C PRO A 5 -13.52 -7.88 16.58
N LYS A 6 -14.77 -7.36 16.63
CA LYS A 6 -15.21 -6.16 15.88
C LYS A 6 -14.30 -4.94 16.06
N LYS A 7 -13.58 -4.83 17.19
CA LYS A 7 -12.63 -3.75 17.48
C LYS A 7 -11.50 -3.63 16.44
N TYR A 8 -11.09 -4.75 15.84
CA TYR A 8 -10.03 -4.77 14.83
C TYR A 8 -10.57 -4.84 13.41
N SER A 9 -11.90 -4.90 13.22
CA SER A 9 -12.48 -5.01 11.88
C SER A 9 -12.10 -3.83 10.99
N GLY A 10 -12.08 -2.60 11.51
CA GLY A 10 -11.67 -1.42 10.73
C GLY A 10 -10.18 -1.47 10.33
N LEU A 11 -9.31 -1.86 11.25
CA LEU A 11 -7.87 -2.01 10.98
C LEU A 11 -7.60 -3.16 10.00
N LEU A 12 -8.30 -4.28 10.14
CA LEU A 12 -8.22 -5.41 9.22
C LEU A 12 -8.72 -5.03 7.83
N MET A 13 -9.80 -4.24 7.75
CA MET A 13 -10.35 -3.75 6.49
C MET A 13 -9.37 -2.82 5.78
N GLY A 14 -8.79 -1.85 6.50
CA GLY A 14 -7.75 -0.97 5.97
C GLY A 14 -6.49 -1.72 5.55
N LEU A 15 -6.07 -2.70 6.35
CA LEU A 15 -4.94 -3.57 6.01
C LEU A 15 -5.23 -4.39 4.74
N LEU A 16 -6.39 -5.03 4.62
CA LEU A 16 -6.79 -5.79 3.44
C LEU A 16 -6.90 -4.89 2.20
N PHE A 17 -7.51 -3.70 2.32
CA PHE A 17 -7.58 -2.75 1.21
C PHE A 17 -6.21 -2.27 0.77
N GLY A 18 -5.34 -1.90 1.71
CA GLY A 18 -3.97 -1.47 1.41
C GLY A 18 -3.13 -2.59 0.81
N LEU A 19 -3.28 -3.81 1.31
CA LEU A 19 -2.51 -4.96 0.87
C LEU A 19 -2.99 -5.46 -0.50
N CYS A 20 -4.30 -5.63 -0.71
CA CYS A 20 -4.85 -6.00 -2.01
C CYS A 20 -4.65 -4.91 -3.06
N GLY A 21 -4.92 -3.65 -2.70
CA GLY A 21 -4.70 -2.50 -3.59
C GLY A 21 -3.24 -2.32 -3.95
N GLY A 22 -2.34 -2.40 -2.97
CA GLY A 22 -0.90 -2.34 -3.18
C GLY A 22 -0.37 -3.50 -4.02
N LEU A 23 -0.89 -4.71 -3.83
CA LEU A 23 -0.48 -5.90 -4.57
C LEU A 23 -0.87 -5.78 -6.06
N ILE A 24 -2.10 -5.36 -6.36
CA ILE A 24 -2.56 -5.16 -7.75
C ILE A 24 -1.82 -3.97 -8.38
N MET A 25 -1.76 -2.82 -7.72
CA MET A 25 -1.13 -1.63 -8.29
C MET A 25 0.37 -1.84 -8.53
N SER A 26 1.09 -2.44 -7.58
CA SER A 26 2.51 -2.74 -7.79
C SER A 26 2.73 -3.71 -8.95
N PHE A 27 1.84 -4.69 -9.14
CA PHE A 27 1.94 -5.66 -10.24
C PHE A 27 1.75 -4.97 -11.59
N VAL A 28 0.68 -4.20 -11.72
CA VAL A 28 0.38 -3.44 -12.95
C VAL A 28 1.48 -2.43 -13.25
N LEU A 29 1.95 -1.67 -12.25
CA LEU A 29 3.04 -0.71 -12.43
C LEU A 29 4.35 -1.40 -12.84
N THR A 30 4.69 -2.51 -12.22
CA THR A 30 5.89 -3.26 -12.60
C THR A 30 5.76 -3.79 -14.03
N TRP A 31 4.57 -4.25 -14.43
CA TRP A 31 4.31 -4.72 -15.78
C TRP A 31 4.40 -3.59 -16.81
N LEU A 32 3.81 -2.43 -16.52
CA LEU A 32 3.88 -1.26 -17.39
C LEU A 32 5.31 -0.74 -17.57
N ASN A 33 6.14 -0.79 -16.53
CA ASN A 33 7.51 -0.27 -16.58
C ASN A 33 8.52 -1.25 -17.20
N LEU A 34 8.38 -2.55 -16.95
CA LEU A 34 9.39 -3.54 -17.34
C LEU A 34 8.91 -4.50 -18.45
N GLY A 35 7.60 -4.63 -18.66
CA GLY A 35 7.03 -5.73 -19.44
C GLY A 35 7.15 -7.09 -18.74
N PHE A 36 6.70 -8.15 -19.40
CA PHE A 36 6.91 -9.53 -18.94
C PHE A 36 8.33 -10.00 -19.31
N VAL A 37 9.29 -9.74 -18.42
CA VAL A 37 10.66 -10.26 -18.50
C VAL A 37 10.80 -11.58 -17.75
N ASP A 38 11.84 -12.37 -18.03
CA ASP A 38 12.04 -13.72 -17.45
C ASP A 38 12.03 -13.75 -15.91
N ASN A 39 12.41 -12.65 -15.26
CA ASN A 39 12.44 -12.50 -13.80
C ASN A 39 11.35 -11.55 -13.27
N PHE A 40 10.26 -11.36 -14.01
CA PHE A 40 9.22 -10.39 -13.70
C PHE A 40 8.64 -10.59 -12.30
N LEU A 41 8.18 -11.81 -11.97
CA LEU A 41 7.57 -12.11 -10.68
C LEU A 41 8.55 -11.88 -9.52
N GLN A 42 9.82 -12.22 -9.69
CA GLN A 42 10.84 -12.01 -8.66
C GLN A 42 11.09 -10.50 -8.43
N LYS A 43 11.26 -9.73 -9.51
CA LYS A 43 11.45 -8.28 -9.44
C LYS A 43 10.25 -7.57 -8.82
N TRP A 44 9.05 -7.95 -9.24
CA TRP A 44 7.80 -7.43 -8.68
C TRP A 44 7.69 -7.74 -7.18
N MET A 45 7.92 -8.99 -6.77
CA MET A 45 7.78 -9.39 -5.36
C MET A 45 8.80 -8.68 -4.46
N ILE A 46 10.05 -8.51 -4.90
CA ILE A 46 11.06 -7.74 -4.18
C ILE A 46 10.62 -6.28 -4.05
N SER A 47 10.12 -5.68 -5.14
CA SER A 47 9.62 -4.30 -5.13
C SER A 47 8.41 -4.14 -4.21
N PHE A 48 7.46 -5.08 -4.25
CA PHE A 48 6.25 -5.05 -3.43
C PHE A 48 6.59 -5.16 -1.95
N ILE A 49 7.38 -6.17 -1.56
CA ILE A 49 7.79 -6.37 -0.16
C ILE A 49 8.65 -5.20 0.32
N GLY A 50 9.57 -4.70 -0.50
CA GLY A 50 10.38 -3.51 -0.19
C GLY A 50 9.55 -2.23 -0.03
N SER A 51 8.44 -2.12 -0.76
CA SER A 51 7.55 -0.95 -0.67
C SER A 51 6.69 -0.92 0.60
N LEU A 52 6.41 -2.06 1.25
CA LEU A 52 5.62 -2.11 2.48
C LEU A 52 6.22 -1.32 3.65
N PRO A 53 7.49 -1.54 4.08
CA PRO A 53 8.09 -0.77 5.17
C PRO A 53 8.23 0.71 4.80
N ILE A 54 8.58 1.01 3.54
CA ILE A 54 8.67 2.38 3.04
C ILE A 54 7.29 3.05 3.12
N GLY A 55 6.24 2.37 2.66
CA GLY A 55 4.86 2.86 2.71
C GLY A 55 4.38 3.15 4.12
N MET A 56 4.75 2.33 5.12
CA MET A 56 4.43 2.60 6.53
C MET A 56 5.15 3.84 7.08
N VAL A 57 6.43 4.02 6.75
CA VAL A 57 7.20 5.21 7.14
C VAL A 57 6.62 6.46 6.46
N VAL A 58 6.38 6.39 5.16
CA VAL A 58 5.78 7.45 4.35
C VAL A 58 4.41 7.82 4.88
N ALA A 59 3.53 6.85 5.16
CA ALA A 59 2.22 7.12 5.76
C ALA A 59 2.37 7.83 7.11
N THR A 60 3.26 7.37 7.98
CA THR A 60 3.43 7.97 9.32
C THR A 60 3.97 9.41 9.25
N VAL A 61 4.96 9.65 8.38
CA VAL A 61 5.64 10.95 8.28
C VAL A 61 4.86 11.94 7.41
N LEU A 62 4.25 11.48 6.32
CA LEU A 62 3.54 12.36 5.37
C LEU A 62 2.08 12.60 5.73
N THR A 63 1.43 11.76 6.52
CA THR A 63 0.03 12.02 6.93
C THR A 63 -0.16 13.41 7.56
N PRO A 64 0.64 13.85 8.57
CA PRO A 64 0.46 15.17 9.15
C PRO A 64 0.64 16.34 8.17
N PRO A 65 1.73 16.45 7.39
CA PRO A 65 1.91 17.57 6.46
C PRO A 65 0.91 17.53 5.30
N ILE A 66 0.55 16.35 4.78
CA ILE A 66 -0.49 16.24 3.76
C ILE A 66 -1.83 16.73 4.31
N LYS A 67 -2.19 16.35 5.55
CA LYS A 67 -3.42 16.83 6.17
C LYS A 67 -3.42 18.35 6.31
N MET A 68 -2.32 18.94 6.79
CA MET A 68 -2.19 20.39 6.89
C MET A 68 -2.31 21.08 5.53
N PHE A 69 -1.74 20.49 4.48
CA PHE A 69 -1.84 21.02 3.12
C PHE A 69 -3.25 20.91 2.55
N VAL A 70 -3.92 19.77 2.77
CA VAL A 70 -5.32 19.58 2.37
C VAL A 70 -6.21 20.57 3.10
N ASP A 71 -6.11 20.68 4.42
CA ASP A 71 -6.88 21.62 5.25
C ASP A 71 -6.58 23.10 4.88
N SER A 72 -5.44 23.40 4.25
CA SER A 72 -5.14 24.73 3.72
C SER A 72 -5.83 25.03 2.39
N ILE A 73 -6.24 24.01 1.63
CA ILE A 73 -6.91 24.13 0.33
C ILE A 73 -8.42 23.93 0.46
N SER A 74 -8.84 23.03 1.34
CA SER A 74 -10.24 22.84 1.72
C SER A 74 -10.57 23.81 2.85
N GLU A 75 -11.39 24.80 2.52
CA GLU A 75 -11.94 25.84 3.42
C GLU A 75 -12.42 25.34 4.79
#